data_AF-A0A3P7MUU1-F1
#
_entry.id   AF-A0A3P7MUU1-F1
#
_cell.length_a   1.000
_cell.length_b   1.000
_cell.length_c   1.000
_cell.angle_alpha   90.00
_cell.angle_beta   90.00
_cell.angle_gamma   90.00
#
_symmetry.space_group_name_H-M   'P 1'
#
loop_
_entity.id
_entity.type
_entity.pdbx_description
1 polymer ?
#
loop_
_entity_poly.entity_id
_entity_poly.type
_entity_poly.pdbx_seq_one_letter_code
_entity_poly.pdbx_strand_id
1 'polypeptide(L)'
;MRNTADCHRFWRPPDDDDRPLVSEKEAACGEMRVITWVGEPRRSDKRCKARLPSGKLCPRMDFHRCPIHGVIIDRDDEGFPIEEVSTPEPSTAEKERERLDEEAYMRDLEAGTGQSFVKKTKKQKKKNTETVRQRLEKKLLDPKTIKRVSAALDAARKAKIQRKFGDQFAHAFTK
;
A
#
# COMPACT_ATOMS: atom_id res chain seq x y z
N MET A 1 -0.29 16.24 55.57
CA MET A 1 -1.76 16.44 55.58
C MET A 1 -2.34 15.60 54.46
N ARG A 2 -3.26 14.66 54.78
CA ARG A 2 -3.94 13.85 53.75
C ARG A 2 -5.14 14.65 53.22
N ASN A 3 -5.31 14.69 51.91
CA ASN A 3 -6.44 15.37 51.28
C ASN A 3 -7.70 14.51 51.48
N THR A 4 -8.51 14.85 52.48
CA THR A 4 -9.76 14.16 52.83
C THR A 4 -10.98 14.77 52.12
N ALA A 5 -10.78 15.66 51.15
CA ALA A 5 -11.88 16.30 50.43
C ALA A 5 -12.55 15.38 49.40
N ASP A 6 -11.87 14.32 48.97
CA ASP A 6 -12.44 13.34 48.03
C ASP A 6 -13.15 12.22 48.82
N CYS A 7 -14.48 12.24 48.77
CA CYS A 7 -15.34 11.26 49.41
C CYS A 7 -15.52 9.97 48.59
N HIS A 8 -14.83 9.82 47.46
CA HIS A 8 -15.02 8.66 46.60
C HIS A 8 -14.27 7.42 47.14
N ARG A 9 -15.02 6.34 47.38
CA ARG A 9 -14.54 5.08 48.01
C ARG A 9 -13.36 4.42 47.29
N PHE A 10 -13.21 4.65 45.97
CA PHE A 10 -12.07 4.14 45.19
C PHE A 10 -10.72 4.75 45.62
N TRP A 11 -10.71 5.98 46.14
CA TRP A 11 -9.49 6.71 46.51
C TRP A 11 -9.17 6.64 48.01
N ARG A 12 -9.99 5.96 48.83
CA ARG A 12 -9.72 5.76 50.25
C ARG A 12 -9.16 4.36 50.54
N PRO A 13 -8.14 4.25 51.41
CA PRO A 13 -7.68 2.96 51.93
C PRO A 13 -8.79 2.24 52.70
N PRO A 14 -8.86 0.90 52.64
CA PRO A 14 -9.90 0.11 53.29
C PRO A 14 -9.84 0.10 54.83
N ASP A 15 -8.75 0.57 55.43
CA ASP A 15 -8.56 0.58 56.90
C ASP A 15 -9.15 1.83 57.60
N ASP A 16 -9.68 2.81 56.85
CA ASP A 16 -10.46 3.90 57.44
C ASP A 16 -11.86 3.36 57.75
N ASP A 17 -12.04 2.91 59.00
CA ASP A 17 -13.26 2.36 59.63
C ASP A 17 -14.57 2.59 58.83
N ASP A 18 -15.25 1.48 58.50
CA ASP A 18 -16.62 1.40 57.99
C ASP A 18 -17.66 1.92 59.02
N ARG A 19 -17.50 3.16 59.48
CA ARG A 19 -18.54 3.90 60.19
C ARG A 19 -19.18 4.84 59.17
N PRO A 20 -20.47 4.67 58.82
CA PRO A 20 -21.17 5.66 58.03
C PRO A 20 -21.34 6.91 58.89
N LEU A 21 -20.31 7.76 58.92
CA LEU A 21 -20.41 9.13 59.41
C LEU A 21 -21.04 9.98 58.29
N VAL A 22 -22.22 9.56 57.85
CA VAL A 22 -23.03 10.33 56.93
C VAL A 22 -24.39 10.41 57.61
N SER A 23 -24.53 11.43 58.46
CA SER A 23 -25.85 11.95 58.79
C SER A 23 -26.64 12.13 57.48
N GLU A 24 -27.95 11.91 57.45
CA GLU A 24 -28.78 12.21 56.25
C GLU A 24 -28.53 13.64 55.72
N LYS A 25 -28.04 14.54 56.58
CA LYS A 25 -27.64 15.91 56.24
C LYS A 25 -26.30 16.02 55.47
N GLU A 26 -25.41 15.04 55.57
CA GLU A 26 -24.09 15.01 54.92
C GLU A 26 -24.10 14.24 53.59
N ALA A 27 -25.18 13.50 53.31
CA ALA A 27 -25.41 12.88 51.99
C ALA A 27 -25.54 13.93 50.86
N ALA A 28 -25.74 15.20 51.22
CA ALA A 28 -25.67 16.35 50.33
C ALA A 28 -24.28 16.54 49.67
N CYS A 29 -23.22 15.96 50.23
CA CYS A 29 -21.87 16.03 49.63
C CYS A 29 -21.73 15.16 48.35
N GLY A 30 -22.77 14.37 48.02
CA GLY A 30 -22.88 13.57 46.81
C GLY A 30 -24.12 13.90 45.98
N GLU A 31 -24.64 15.13 46.07
CA GLU A 31 -25.74 15.57 45.19
C GLU A 31 -25.22 15.64 43.74
N MET A 32 -25.28 14.49 43.06
CA MET A 32 -24.91 14.37 41.66
C MET A 32 -25.78 15.34 40.89
N ARG A 33 -25.16 16.28 40.18
CA ARG A 33 -25.89 17.20 39.32
C ARG A 33 -26.64 16.38 38.27
N VAL A 34 -27.96 16.31 38.41
CA VAL A 34 -28.83 15.71 37.39
C VAL A 34 -28.95 16.72 36.26
N ILE A 35 -28.17 16.52 35.21
CA ILE A 35 -28.29 17.31 33.98
C ILE A 35 -29.41 16.67 33.16
N THR A 36 -30.62 17.22 33.27
CA THR A 36 -31.71 16.85 32.37
C THR A 36 -31.42 17.41 30.98
N TRP A 37 -31.58 16.59 29.95
CA TRP A 37 -31.50 17.07 28.57
C TRP A 37 -32.63 18.08 28.33
N VAL A 38 -32.28 19.35 28.15
CA VAL A 38 -33.23 20.41 27.84
C VAL A 38 -33.33 20.53 26.33
N GLY A 39 -34.41 20.01 25.75
CA GLY A 39 -34.69 20.13 24.32
C GLY A 39 -35.59 19.02 23.80
N GLU A 40 -36.15 19.22 22.61
CA GLU A 40 -36.94 18.20 21.93
C GLU A 40 -36.03 17.04 21.50
N PRO A 41 -36.40 15.77 21.75
CA PRO A 41 -35.65 14.61 21.28
C PRO A 41 -35.59 14.59 19.76
N ARG A 42 -34.42 14.90 19.19
CA ARG A 42 -34.21 14.74 17.75
C ARG A 42 -34.21 13.24 17.43
N ARG A 43 -34.94 12.85 16.40
CA ARG A 43 -34.86 11.50 15.81
C ARG A 43 -34.11 11.62 14.49
N SER A 44 -33.36 10.58 14.16
CA SER A 44 -32.71 10.44 12.87
C SER A 44 -33.73 9.91 11.87
N ASP A 45 -33.80 10.52 10.70
CA ASP A 45 -34.73 10.11 9.65
C ASP A 45 -34.19 8.95 8.82
N LYS A 46 -32.86 8.74 8.84
CA LYS A 46 -32.15 7.84 7.92
C LYS A 46 -31.39 6.73 8.64
N ARG A 47 -31.42 5.53 8.06
CA ARG A 47 -30.63 4.37 8.48
C ARG A 47 -29.30 4.35 7.74
N CYS A 48 -28.27 3.81 8.36
CA CYS A 48 -26.98 3.64 7.73
C CYS A 48 -27.05 2.80 6.44
N LYS A 49 -27.83 1.71 6.42
CA LYS A 49 -27.98 0.83 5.24
C LYS A 49 -26.68 0.32 4.60
N ALA A 50 -25.54 0.36 5.30
CA ALA A 50 -24.29 -0.26 4.83
C ALA A 50 -24.45 -1.79 4.76
N ARG A 51 -23.88 -2.43 3.74
CA ARG A 51 -23.81 -3.89 3.64
C ARG A 51 -22.91 -4.44 4.75
N LEU A 52 -23.45 -5.32 5.60
CA LEU A 52 -22.66 -6.07 6.58
C LEU A 52 -22.04 -7.32 5.94
N PRO A 53 -20.98 -7.88 6.56
CA PRO A 53 -20.43 -9.18 6.17
C PRO A 53 -21.45 -10.33 6.21
N SER A 54 -22.53 -10.17 6.99
CA SER A 54 -23.64 -11.13 7.08
C SER A 54 -24.61 -11.07 5.89
N GLY A 55 -24.45 -10.10 4.98
CA GLY A 55 -25.35 -9.86 3.84
C GLY A 55 -26.58 -9.01 4.16
N LYS A 56 -26.83 -8.68 5.45
CA LYS A 56 -27.89 -7.75 5.86
C LYS A 56 -27.44 -6.29 5.76
N LEU A 57 -28.38 -5.35 5.76
CA LEU A 57 -28.10 -3.92 5.83
C LEU A 57 -28.01 -3.41 7.28
N CYS A 58 -27.20 -2.38 7.49
CA CYS A 58 -26.99 -1.79 8.81
C CYS A 58 -28.27 -1.13 9.36
N PRO A 59 -28.79 -1.59 10.51
CA PRO A 59 -30.04 -1.07 11.08
C PRO A 59 -29.86 0.22 11.89
N ARG A 60 -28.61 0.66 12.13
CA ARG A 60 -28.32 1.82 12.98
C ARG A 60 -28.87 3.11 12.35
N MET A 61 -29.45 3.96 13.19
CA MET A 61 -30.06 5.24 12.84
C MET A 61 -29.35 6.36 13.62
N ASP A 62 -28.09 6.62 13.29
CA ASP A 62 -27.34 7.75 13.87
C ASP A 62 -27.63 9.04 13.06
N PHE A 63 -27.27 10.22 13.58
CA PHE A 63 -27.61 11.50 12.92
C PHE A 63 -26.75 11.84 11.69
N HIS A 64 -25.43 11.71 11.80
CA HIS A 64 -24.49 12.15 10.77
C HIS A 64 -23.47 11.08 10.40
N ARG A 65 -22.97 10.33 11.39
CA ARG A 65 -21.98 9.26 11.20
C ARG A 65 -22.40 8.01 11.94
N CYS A 66 -22.38 6.90 11.24
CA CYS A 66 -22.38 5.57 11.82
C CYS A 66 -20.98 5.29 12.38
N PRO A 67 -20.83 4.89 13.65
CA PRO A 67 -19.54 4.58 14.25
C PRO A 67 -18.77 3.44 13.57
N ILE A 68 -19.47 2.62 12.77
CA ILE A 68 -18.89 1.45 12.09
C ILE A 68 -18.56 1.77 10.63
N HIS A 69 -19.43 2.50 9.93
CA HIS A 69 -19.36 2.66 8.47
C HIS A 69 -19.12 4.11 8.00
N GLY A 70 -18.91 5.05 8.93
CA GLY A 70 -18.65 6.45 8.60
C GLY A 70 -19.93 7.24 8.30
N VAL A 71 -19.85 8.21 7.39
CA VAL A 71 -20.94 9.15 7.09
C VAL A 71 -22.18 8.40 6.58
N ILE A 72 -23.35 8.78 7.10
CA ILE A 72 -24.63 8.22 6.64
C ILE A 72 -25.02 8.96 5.36
N ILE A 73 -25.06 8.20 4.26
CA ILE A 73 -25.45 8.65 2.91
C ILE A 73 -26.69 7.87 2.46
N ASP A 74 -27.39 8.41 1.46
CA ASP A 74 -28.57 7.76 0.91
C ASP A 74 -28.18 6.52 0.10
N ARG A 75 -28.67 5.36 0.56
CA ARG A 75 -28.41 4.05 -0.04
C ARG A 75 -29.71 3.37 -0.44
N ASP A 76 -29.66 2.62 -1.53
CA ASP A 76 -30.75 1.75 -1.99
C ASP A 76 -30.99 0.57 -1.01
N ASP A 77 -31.93 -0.31 -1.35
CA ASP A 77 -32.29 -1.47 -0.53
C ASP A 77 -31.25 -2.60 -0.62
N GLU A 78 -30.33 -2.47 -1.55
CA GLU A 78 -29.14 -3.28 -1.71
C GLU A 78 -27.96 -2.71 -0.90
N GLY A 79 -28.01 -1.47 -0.40
CA GLY A 79 -26.95 -0.83 0.36
C GLY A 79 -25.86 -0.15 -0.48
N PHE A 80 -26.11 0.11 -1.76
CA PHE A 80 -25.28 0.94 -2.62
C PHE A 80 -25.70 2.41 -2.56
N PRO A 81 -24.76 3.37 -2.63
CA PRO A 81 -25.10 4.79 -2.74
C PRO A 81 -25.95 5.08 -3.98
N ILE A 82 -27.05 5.82 -3.81
CA ILE A 82 -27.96 6.20 -4.92
C ILE A 82 -27.29 7.22 -5.83
N GLU A 83 -26.63 8.21 -5.22
CA GLU A 83 -25.77 9.13 -5.95
C GLU A 83 -24.37 8.52 -5.97
N GLU A 84 -23.78 8.45 -7.16
CA GLU A 84 -22.33 8.32 -7.27
C GLU A 84 -21.76 9.50 -6.52
N VAL A 85 -21.25 9.24 -5.31
CA VAL A 85 -20.45 10.20 -4.57
C VAL A 85 -19.26 10.43 -5.48
N SER A 86 -19.32 11.46 -6.32
CA SER A 86 -18.15 11.94 -7.00
C SER A 86 -17.21 12.28 -5.87
N THR A 87 -16.16 11.47 -5.73
CA THR A 87 -15.02 11.91 -4.94
C THR A 87 -14.71 13.28 -5.50
N PRO A 88 -14.81 14.37 -4.71
CA PRO A 88 -14.48 15.68 -5.22
C PRO A 88 -13.09 15.52 -5.80
N GLU A 89 -12.99 15.67 -7.13
CA GLU A 89 -11.70 15.61 -7.81
C GLU A 89 -10.81 16.57 -7.05
N PRO A 90 -9.72 16.09 -6.42
CA PRO A 90 -8.95 16.95 -5.57
C PRO A 90 -8.54 18.15 -6.43
N SER A 91 -8.75 19.33 -5.87
CA SER A 91 -8.48 20.57 -6.59
C SER A 91 -7.04 20.50 -7.13
N THR A 92 -6.76 21.16 -8.25
CA THR A 92 -5.40 21.13 -8.84
C THR A 92 -4.33 21.53 -7.82
N ALA A 93 -4.67 22.42 -6.89
CA ALA A 93 -3.82 22.83 -5.77
C ALA A 93 -3.61 21.73 -4.71
N GLU A 94 -4.63 20.94 -4.38
CA GLU A 94 -4.49 19.80 -3.45
C GLU A 94 -3.64 18.70 -4.08
N LYS A 95 -3.86 18.38 -5.37
CA LYS A 95 -3.04 17.42 -6.12
C LYS A 95 -1.56 17.85 -6.18
N GLU A 96 -1.30 19.14 -6.32
CA GLU A 96 0.07 19.66 -6.32
C GLU A 96 0.72 19.57 -4.95
N ARG A 97 -0.01 19.90 -3.87
CA ARG A 97 0.48 19.75 -2.49
C ARG A 97 0.79 18.30 -2.15
N GLU A 98 -0.13 17.39 -2.46
CA GLU A 98 0.03 15.95 -2.23
C GLU A 98 1.27 15.42 -2.97
N ARG A 99 1.49 15.85 -4.22
CA ARG A 99 2.69 15.48 -4.99
C ARG A 99 3.98 15.98 -4.33
N LEU A 100 4.00 17.22 -3.81
CA LEU A 100 5.16 17.77 -3.13
C LEU A 100 5.45 17.04 -1.80
N ASP A 101 4.40 16.68 -1.06
CA ASP A 101 4.50 15.93 0.19
C ASP A 101 5.01 14.51 -0.06
N GLU A 102 4.53 13.84 -1.12
CA GLU A 102 5.05 12.54 -1.58
C GLU A 102 6.52 12.63 -1.97
N GLU A 103 6.92 13.66 -2.73
CA GLU A 103 8.32 13.87 -3.12
C GLU A 103 9.24 14.09 -1.90
N ALA A 104 8.77 14.83 -0.89
CA ALA A 104 9.49 15.04 0.37
C ALA A 104 9.62 13.73 1.16
N TYR A 105 8.53 12.97 1.28
CA TYR A 105 8.53 11.66 1.95
C TYR A 105 9.50 10.68 1.30
N MET A 106 9.51 10.62 -0.04
CA MET A 106 10.44 9.77 -0.77
C MET A 106 11.90 10.17 -0.52
N ARG A 107 12.20 11.47 -0.43
CA ARG A 107 13.57 11.95 -0.10
C ARG A 107 14.02 11.50 1.29
N ASP A 108 13.13 11.54 2.27
CA ASP A 108 13.44 11.10 3.63
C ASP A 108 13.69 9.59 3.70
N LEU A 109 12.91 8.80 2.97
CA LEU A 109 13.14 7.36 2.83
C LEU A 109 14.48 7.06 2.15
N GLU A 110 14.85 7.80 1.12
CA GLU A 110 16.16 7.66 0.44
C GLU A 110 17.32 8.00 1.38
N ALA A 111 17.17 9.06 2.19
CA ALA A 111 18.18 9.44 3.18
C ALA A 111 18.33 8.37 4.29
N GLY A 112 17.22 7.81 4.76
CA GLY A 112 17.23 6.77 5.80
C GLY A 112 17.72 5.40 5.30
N THR A 113 17.43 5.05 4.05
CA THR A 113 17.74 3.73 3.48
C THR A 113 19.05 3.73 2.68
N GLY A 114 19.56 4.90 2.29
CA GLY A 114 20.74 5.05 1.43
C GLY A 114 20.55 4.52 0.00
N GLN A 115 19.32 4.22 -0.41
CA GLN A 115 18.96 3.72 -1.73
C GLN A 115 18.04 4.73 -2.42
N SER A 116 18.38 5.13 -3.65
CA SER A 116 17.51 6.00 -4.45
C SER A 116 16.33 5.21 -5.02
N PHE A 117 15.10 5.58 -4.65
CA PHE A 117 13.86 5.01 -5.17
C PHE A 117 13.38 5.71 -6.44
N VAL A 118 13.91 6.90 -6.76
CA VAL A 118 13.78 7.48 -8.10
C VAL A 118 14.50 6.55 -9.10
N LYS A 119 13.72 5.77 -9.84
CA LYS A 119 14.23 4.89 -10.90
C LYS A 119 14.98 5.76 -11.90
N LYS A 120 16.32 5.76 -11.85
CA LYS A 120 17.16 6.15 -12.99
C LYS A 120 16.55 5.47 -14.20
N THR A 121 16.10 6.25 -15.17
CA THR A 121 15.35 5.80 -16.34
C THR A 121 16.17 4.73 -17.06
N LYS A 122 15.97 3.46 -16.68
CA LYS A 122 16.50 2.32 -17.42
C LYS A 122 15.73 2.34 -18.72
N LYS A 123 16.40 2.88 -19.74
CA LYS A 123 16.05 2.85 -21.16
C LYS A 123 15.12 1.67 -21.41
N GLN A 124 13.83 1.94 -21.57
CA GLN A 124 12.83 0.89 -21.74
C GLN A 124 13.29 -0.01 -22.88
N LYS A 125 13.70 -1.23 -22.54
CA LYS A 125 14.11 -2.21 -23.53
C LYS A 125 12.82 -2.61 -24.24
N LYS A 126 12.60 -2.05 -25.44
CA LYS A 126 11.47 -2.40 -26.31
C LYS A 126 11.32 -3.93 -26.29
N LYS A 127 10.17 -4.43 -25.84
CA LYS A 127 9.86 -5.86 -25.89
C LYS A 127 9.95 -6.26 -27.35
N ASN A 128 10.99 -7.01 -27.69
CA ASN A 128 11.27 -7.39 -29.06
C ASN A 128 10.22 -8.43 -29.49
N THR A 129 9.36 -8.06 -30.43
CA THR A 129 8.33 -8.94 -31.03
C THR A 129 8.93 -9.90 -32.06
N GLU A 130 10.26 -10.04 -32.10
CA GLU A 130 10.94 -10.97 -32.98
C GLU A 130 10.58 -12.43 -32.69
N THR A 131 10.22 -13.14 -33.76
CA THR A 131 10.02 -14.59 -33.71
C THR A 131 11.32 -15.29 -33.32
N VAL A 132 11.22 -16.51 -32.77
CA VAL A 132 12.40 -17.33 -32.42
C VAL A 132 13.37 -17.46 -33.60
N ARG A 133 12.82 -17.58 -34.83
CA ARG A 133 13.60 -17.68 -36.07
C ARG A 133 14.44 -16.42 -36.33
N GLN A 134 13.86 -15.23 -36.27
CA GLN A 134 14.56 -13.96 -36.50
C GLN A 134 15.68 -13.74 -35.45
N ARG A 135 15.41 -14.11 -34.20
CA ARG A 135 16.42 -14.02 -33.13
C ARG A 135 17.62 -14.94 -33.37
N LEU A 136 17.36 -16.17 -33.85
CA LEU A 136 18.43 -17.13 -34.18
C LEU A 136 19.19 -16.70 -35.42
N GLU A 137 18.48 -16.23 -36.45
CA GLU A 137 19.06 -15.71 -37.68
C GLU A 137 20.08 -14.60 -37.39
N LYS A 138 19.72 -13.62 -36.57
CA LYS A 138 20.65 -12.55 -36.16
C LYS A 138 21.88 -13.03 -35.41
N LYS A 139 21.80 -14.15 -34.69
CA LYS A 139 22.95 -14.70 -33.93
C LYS A 139 23.84 -15.58 -34.81
N LEU A 140 23.22 -16.41 -35.64
CA LEU A 140 23.91 -17.41 -36.47
C LEU A 140 24.48 -16.78 -37.74
N LEU A 141 23.74 -15.84 -38.35
CA LEU A 141 24.12 -15.18 -39.60
C LEU A 141 24.81 -13.83 -39.40
N ASP A 142 25.19 -13.48 -38.17
CA ASP A 142 26.04 -12.30 -37.94
C ASP A 142 27.36 -12.49 -38.72
N PRO A 143 27.75 -11.57 -39.61
CA PRO A 143 28.98 -11.68 -40.39
C PRO A 143 30.22 -11.90 -39.51
N LYS A 144 30.24 -11.38 -38.27
CA LYS A 144 31.34 -11.64 -37.32
C LYS A 144 31.35 -13.08 -36.82
N THR A 145 30.18 -13.68 -36.61
CA THR A 145 30.05 -15.08 -36.18
C THR A 145 30.41 -16.01 -37.33
N ILE A 146 29.92 -15.75 -38.54
CA ILE A 146 30.27 -16.53 -39.73
C ILE A 146 31.80 -16.52 -39.94
N LYS A 147 32.44 -15.35 -39.90
CA LYS A 147 33.91 -15.22 -40.05
C LYS A 147 34.69 -16.03 -39.01
N ARG A 148 34.24 -16.06 -37.75
CA ARG A 148 34.90 -16.83 -36.68
C ARG A 148 34.77 -18.34 -36.91
N VAL A 149 33.56 -18.78 -37.27
CA VAL A 149 33.29 -20.21 -37.52
C VAL A 149 34.04 -20.68 -38.77
N SER A 150 34.02 -19.90 -39.86
CA SER A 150 34.75 -20.26 -41.08
C SER A 150 36.25 -20.34 -40.82
N ALA A 151 36.84 -19.37 -40.10
CA ALA A 151 38.25 -19.40 -39.75
C ALA A 151 38.63 -20.64 -38.90
N ALA A 152 37.77 -21.04 -37.96
CA ALA A 152 37.99 -22.25 -37.16
C ALA A 152 37.92 -23.52 -38.01
N LEU A 153 36.96 -23.61 -38.93
CA LEU A 153 36.84 -24.73 -39.87
C LEU A 153 38.02 -24.80 -40.85
N ASP A 154 38.48 -23.65 -41.33
CA ASP A 154 39.65 -23.55 -42.22
C ASP A 154 40.93 -23.95 -41.50
N ALA A 155 41.11 -23.52 -40.24
CA ALA A 155 42.24 -23.93 -39.42
C ALA A 155 42.24 -25.44 -39.17
N ALA A 156 41.09 -26.04 -38.83
CA ALA A 156 40.95 -27.47 -38.64
C ALA A 156 41.25 -28.25 -39.94
N ARG A 157 40.77 -27.75 -41.08
CA ARG A 157 41.07 -28.33 -42.41
C ARG A 157 42.56 -28.27 -42.70
N LYS A 158 43.20 -27.11 -42.50
CA LYS A 158 44.65 -26.93 -42.69
C LYS A 158 45.45 -27.87 -41.77
N ALA A 159 45.10 -27.97 -40.49
CA ALA A 159 45.76 -28.89 -39.56
C ALA A 159 45.62 -30.35 -39.99
N LYS A 160 44.45 -30.76 -40.51
CA LYS A 160 44.23 -32.12 -41.02
C LYS A 160 45.06 -32.41 -42.27
N ILE A 161 45.16 -31.44 -43.18
CA ILE A 161 45.99 -31.55 -44.39
C ILE A 161 47.46 -31.65 -43.99
N GLN A 162 47.93 -30.78 -43.10
CA GLN A 162 49.30 -30.82 -42.56
C GLN A 162 49.62 -32.17 -41.88
N ARG A 163 48.71 -32.68 -41.04
CA ARG A 163 48.93 -33.97 -40.36
C ARG A 163 49.00 -35.16 -41.32
N LYS A 164 48.24 -35.12 -42.42
CA LYS A 164 48.17 -36.25 -43.37
C LYS A 164 49.19 -36.17 -44.49
N PHE A 165 49.51 -34.96 -44.92
CA PHE A 165 50.22 -34.69 -46.17
C PHE A 165 51.36 -33.68 -46.00
N GLY A 166 51.71 -33.29 -44.77
CA GLY A 166 52.79 -32.33 -44.49
C GLY A 166 54.16 -32.83 -44.97
N ASP A 167 54.39 -34.14 -44.94
CA ASP A 167 55.63 -34.77 -45.38
C ASP A 167 55.67 -35.05 -46.90
N GLN A 168 54.55 -34.84 -47.61
CA GLN A 168 54.45 -35.01 -49.06
C GLN A 168 54.57 -33.67 -49.79
N PHE A 169 55.75 -33.41 -50.37
CA PHE A 169 56.05 -32.19 -51.14
C PHE A 169 55.06 -31.90 -52.30
N ALA A 170 54.35 -32.91 -52.80
CA ALA A 170 53.32 -32.74 -53.83
C ALA A 170 52.12 -31.87 -53.37
N HIS A 171 51.83 -31.84 -52.07
CA HIS A 171 50.71 -31.09 -51.50
C HIS A 171 51.13 -29.75 -50.85
N ALA A 172 52.43 -29.42 -50.86
CA ALA A 172 52.97 -28.20 -50.28
C ALA A 172 52.68 -26.93 -51.11
N PHE A 173 52.32 -27.09 -52.40
CA PHE A 173 52.20 -25.97 -53.36
C PHE A 173 50.77 -25.57 -53.73
N THR A 174 49.74 -26.19 -53.16
CA THR A 174 48.35 -25.78 -53.43
C THR A 174 48.01 -24.55 -52.57
N LYS A 175 48.12 -23.36 -53.16
CA LYS A 175 47.67 -22.07 -52.61
C LYS A 175 46.16 -22.00 -52.44
#